data_AF-A0A7C4YJM5-F1
#
_entry.id   AF-A0A7C4YJM5-F1
#
_cell.length_a   1.000
_cell.length_b   1.000
_cell.length_c   1.000
_cell.angle_alpha   90.00
_cell.angle_beta   90.00
_cell.angle_gamma   90.00
#
_symmetry.space_group_name_H-M   'P 1'
#
loop_
_entity.id
_entity.type
_entity.pdbx_description
1 polymer ?
#
loop_
_entity_poly.entity_id
_entity_poly.type
_entity_poly.pdbx_seq_one_letter_code
_entity_poly.pdbx_strand_id
1 'polypeptide(L)' 'MRQIEALFFDVFGTVVDWRTGIAREAERQLAPLGFSIDWIAFADAWRAEYQPSMEEVR' A
#
# COMPACT_ATOMS: atom_id res chain seq x y z
N MET A 1 -7.94 37.57 -9.42
CA MET A 1 -7.28 36.29 -9.09
C MET A 1 -8.12 35.17 -9.71
N ARG A 2 -7.50 34.13 -10.29
CA ARG A 2 -8.25 32.97 -10.79
C ARG A 2 -8.70 32.11 -9.61
N GLN A 3 -9.97 31.75 -9.57
CA GLN A 3 -10.54 30.89 -8.54
C GLN A 3 -10.12 29.44 -8.82
N ILE A 4 -9.70 28.69 -7.79
CA ILE A 4 -9.41 27.27 -7.94
C ILE A 4 -10.74 26.51 -8.05
N GLU A 5 -10.87 25.69 -9.07
CA GLU A 5 -12.11 24.94 -9.37
C GLU A 5 -12.00 23.45 -8.98
N ALA A 6 -10.79 22.89 -8.95
CA ALA A 6 -10.55 21.49 -8.60
C ALA A 6 -9.18 21.27 -7.96
N LEU A 7 -9.10 20.25 -7.10
CA LEU A 7 -7.88 19.74 -6.51
C LEU A 7 -7.86 18.22 -6.64
N PHE A 8 -6.80 17.69 -7.23
CA PHE A 8 -6.58 16.25 -7.36
C PHE A 8 -5.49 15.82 -6.41
N PHE A 9 -5.69 14.67 -5.79
CA PHE A 9 -4.74 14.10 -4.85
C PHE A 9 -4.38 12.69 -5.33
N ASP A 10 -3.07 12.43 -5.35
CA ASP A 10 -2.61 11.06 -5.22
C ASP A 10 -3.17 10.45 -3.92
N VAL A 11 -3.34 9.13 -3.86
CA VAL A 11 -4.05 8.47 -2.76
C VAL A 11 -3.09 7.72 -1.85
N PHE A 12 -2.26 6.83 -2.38
CA PHE A 12 -1.40 5.95 -1.57
C PHE A 12 -0.18 6.70 -1.04
N GLY A 13 -0.15 6.94 0.28
CA GLY A 13 0.91 7.68 0.96
C GLY A 13 0.60 9.16 1.08
N THR A 14 -0.12 9.73 0.11
CA THR A 14 -0.58 11.13 0.16
C THR A 14 -1.84 11.28 1.04
N VAL A 15 -2.83 10.40 0.88
CA VAL A 15 -4.11 10.44 1.63
C VAL A 15 -4.23 9.31 2.64
N VAL A 16 -3.69 8.12 2.33
CA VAL A 16 -3.80 6.94 3.20
C VAL A 16 -2.44 6.36 3.57
N ASP A 17 -2.30 5.95 4.83
CA ASP A 17 -1.20 5.10 5.29
C ASP A 17 -1.44 3.65 4.85
N TRP A 18 -1.01 3.34 3.63
CA TRP A 18 -1.10 2.00 3.09
C TRP A 18 -0.17 1.02 3.81
N ARG A 19 1.01 1.48 4.27
CA ARG A 19 2.06 0.60 4.78
C ARG A 19 1.63 -0.09 6.07
N THR A 20 1.14 0.68 7.04
CA THR A 20 0.62 0.12 8.29
C THR A 20 -0.70 -0.61 8.07
N GLY A 21 -1.55 -0.09 7.17
CA GLY A 21 -2.83 -0.71 6.83
C GLY A 21 -2.67 -2.13 6.30
N ILE A 22 -1.76 -2.31 5.34
CA ILE A 22 -1.43 -3.61 4.76
C ILE A 22 -0.79 -4.54 5.79
N ALA A 23 0.21 -4.07 6.55
CA ALA A 23 0.89 -4.90 7.55
C ALA A 23 -0.10 -5.48 8.57
N ARG A 24 -0.99 -4.62 9.09
CA ARG A 24 -2.04 -5.02 10.05
C ARG A 24 -3.05 -5.99 9.44
N GLU A 25 -3.41 -5.82 8.17
CA GLU A 25 -4.31 -6.74 7.49
C GLU A 25 -3.67 -8.10 7.30
N ALA A 26 -2.43 -8.13 6.79
CA ALA A 26 -1.67 -9.34 6.58
C ALA A 26 -1.48 -10.12 7.89
N GLU A 27 -1.10 -9.44 8.96
CA GLU A 27 -1.01 -10.05 10.30
C GLU A 27 -2.34 -10.68 10.72
N ARG A 28 -3.43 -9.92 10.62
CA ARG A 28 -4.74 -10.39 11.07
C ARG A 28 -5.22 -11.63 10.32
N GLN A 29 -4.90 -11.72 9.03
CA GLN A 29 -5.36 -12.82 8.17
C GLN A 29 -4.42 -14.03 8.21
N LEU A 30 -3.11 -13.79 8.29
CA LEU A 30 -2.09 -14.83 8.13
C LEU A 30 -1.56 -15.36 9.47
N ALA A 31 -1.55 -14.56 10.54
CA ALA A 31 -1.15 -15.06 11.86
C ALA A 31 -2.01 -16.25 12.35
N PRO A 32 -3.35 -16.26 12.16
CA PRO A 32 -4.18 -17.43 12.49
C PRO A 32 -3.84 -18.70 11.68
N LEU A 33 -3.19 -18.55 10.52
CA LEU A 33 -2.71 -19.67 9.70
C LEU A 33 -1.33 -20.19 10.14
N GLY A 34 -0.75 -19.61 11.18
CA GLY A 34 0.54 -20.01 11.75
C GLY A 34 1.74 -19.22 11.22
N PHE A 35 1.53 -18.17 10.42
CA PHE A 35 2.63 -17.32 9.96
C PHE A 35 3.08 -16.36 11.07
N SER A 36 4.39 -16.25 11.25
CA SER A 36 5.02 -15.28 12.15
C SER A 36 6.20 -14.66 11.43
N ILE A 37 5.99 -13.49 10.86
CA ILE A 37 6.95 -12.76 10.03
C ILE A 37 6.94 -11.27 10.40
N ASP A 38 7.92 -10.51 9.93
CA ASP A 38 7.88 -9.05 9.99
C ASP A 38 6.82 -8.53 8.99
N TRP A 39 5.66 -8.14 9.52
CA TRP A 39 4.53 -7.67 8.73
C TRP A 39 4.78 -6.36 8.01
N ILE A 40 5.66 -5.53 8.56
CA ILE A 40 6.05 -4.27 7.94
C ILE A 40 6.99 -4.53 6.77
N ALA A 41 7.97 -5.42 6.94
CA ALA A 41 8.82 -5.87 5.84
C ALA A 41 8.01 -6.59 4.76
N PHE A 42 6.97 -7.34 5.13
CA PHE A 42 6.02 -7.93 4.18
C PHE A 42 5.29 -6.86 3.36
N ALA A 43 4.78 -5.80 4.00
CA ALA A 43 4.09 -4.71 3.31
C ALA A 43 5.03 -3.99 2.31
N ASP A 44 6.29 -3.79 2.69
CA ASP A 44 7.31 -3.19 1.82
C ASP A 44 7.62 -4.09 0.61
N ALA A 45 7.82 -5.40 0.85
CA ALA A 45 8.05 -6.37 -0.21
C ALA A 45 6.85 -6.47 -1.16
N TRP A 46 5.62 -6.49 -0.64
CA TRP A 46 4.42 -6.51 -1.47
C TRP A 46 4.31 -5.23 -2.32
N ARG A 47 4.62 -4.05 -1.76
CA ARG A 47 4.60 -2.81 -2.53
C ARG A 47 5.67 -2.79 -3.63
N ALA A 48 6.82 -3.43 -3.43
CA ALA A 48 7.88 -3.51 -4.42
C ALA A 48 7.43 -4.21 -5.72
N GLU A 49 6.49 -5.15 -5.64
CA GLU A 49 5.92 -5.87 -6.80
C GLU A 49 4.98 -5.00 -7.66
N TYR A 50 4.56 -3.83 -7.17
CA TYR A 50 3.65 -2.95 -7.90
C TYR A 50 4.26 -2.45 -9.20
N GLN A 51 5.52 -1.99 -9.16
CA GLN A 51 6.18 -1.41 -10.34
C GLN A 51 6.43 -2.47 -11.44
N PRO A 52 6.99 -3.66 -11.14
CA PRO A 52 7.08 -4.76 -12.09
C PRO A 52 5.73 -5.14 -12.69
N SER A 53 4.69 -5.29 -11.87
CA SER A 53 3.35 -5.67 -12.34
C SER A 53 2.73 -4.63 -13.29
N MET A 54 3.03 -3.34 -13.07
CA MET A 54 2.57 -2.26 -13.96
C MET A 54 3.33 -2.21 -15.29
N GLU A 55 4.56 -2.73 -15.34
CA GLU A 55 5.37 -2.75 -16.57
C GLU A 55 4.85 -3.76 -17.60
N GLU A 56 4.21 -4.84 -17.16
CA GLU A 56 3.63 -5.84 -18.07
C GLU A 56 2.44 -5.31 -18.88
N VAL A 57 1.77 -4.26 -18.38
CA VAL A 57 0.52 -3.71 -18.93
C VAL A 57 0.64 -2.27 -19.41
N ARG A 58 1.86 -1.72 -19.42
CA ARG A 58 2.16 -0.35 -19.86
C ARG A 58 2.38 -0.28 -21.36
#